data_AF-A0AAV0HAG7-F1
#
_entry.id   AF-A0AAV0HAG7-F1
#
_cell.length_a   1.000
_cell.length_b   1.000
_cell.length_c   1.000
_cell.angle_alpha   90.00
_cell.angle_beta   90.00
_cell.angle_gamma   90.00
#
_symmetry.space_group_name_H-M   'P 1'
#
loop_
_entity.id
_entity.type
_entity.pdbx_description
1 polymer ?
#
loop_
_entity_poly.entity_id
_entity_poly.type
_entity_poly.pdbx_seq_one_letter_code
_entity_poly.pdbx_strand_id
1 'polypeptide(L)'
;MESSTYVILSSIYNALGRRRDVERVRGVMKTRGATKDPGCSWIELKGVVHVFVVRDGMHPWVDEIRDGIRRLLKHMEDDEGYHPAFDFVLDQVG
;
A
#
# COMPACT_ATOMS: atom_id res chain seq x y z
N MET A 1 -16.22 2.46 -16.34
CA MET A 1 -14.93 1.75 -16.40
C MET A 1 -14.34 1.87 -15.01
N GLU A 2 -14.28 0.76 -14.31
CA GLU A 2 -13.90 0.71 -12.89
C GLU A 2 -12.46 1.20 -12.68
N SER A 3 -12.20 1.84 -11.55
CA SER A 3 -10.86 2.29 -11.15
C SER A 3 -9.83 1.15 -11.18
N SER A 4 -10.26 -0.06 -10.83
CA SER A 4 -9.48 -1.30 -10.87
C SER A 4 -8.94 -1.64 -12.28
N THR A 5 -9.72 -1.40 -13.34
CA THR A 5 -9.28 -1.68 -14.72
C THR A 5 -8.15 -0.74 -15.16
N TYR A 6 -8.23 0.54 -14.78
CA TYR A 6 -7.16 1.50 -15.06
C TYR A 6 -5.88 1.15 -14.31
N VAL A 7 -6.00 0.74 -13.04
CA VAL A 7 -4.86 0.31 -12.22
C VAL A 7 -4.15 -0.90 -12.86
N ILE A 8 -4.90 -1.92 -13.26
CA ILE A 8 -4.33 -3.12 -13.93
C ILE A 8 -3.65 -2.72 -15.24
N LEU A 9 -4.30 -1.92 -16.08
CA LEU A 9 -3.75 -1.49 -17.36
C LEU A 9 -2.47 -0.66 -17.19
N SER A 10 -2.46 0.26 -16.22
CA SER A 10 -1.28 1.05 -15.85
C SER A 10 -0.13 0.15 -15.39
N SER A 11 -0.42 -0.87 -14.57
CA SER A 11 0.57 -1.85 -14.09
C SER A 11 1.18 -2.66 -15.24
N ILE A 12 0.36 -3.13 -16.20
CA ILE A 12 0.84 -3.81 -17.41
C ILE A 12 1.79 -2.90 -18.22
N TYR A 13 1.42 -1.64 -18.43
CA TYR A 13 2.30 -0.69 -19.13
C TYR A 13 3.59 -0.40 -18.37
N ASN A 14 3.53 -0.32 -17.04
CA ASN A 14 4.70 -0.13 -16.19
C ASN A 14 5.67 -1.31 -16.30
N ALA A 15 5.16 -2.55 -16.22
CA ALA A 15 5.97 -3.77 -16.37
C ALA A 15 6.63 -3.88 -17.76
N LEU A 16 6.01 -3.29 -18.79
CA LEU A 16 6.57 -3.22 -20.15
C LEU A 16 7.49 -2.00 -20.37
N GLY A 17 7.78 -1.18 -19.35
CA GLY A 17 8.61 0.03 -19.47
C GLY A 17 7.95 1.16 -20.28
N ARG A 18 6.64 1.07 -20.54
CA ARG A 18 5.88 2.01 -21.38
C ARG A 18 5.42 3.23 -20.59
N ARG A 19 6.37 4.04 -20.10
CA ARG A 19 6.11 5.18 -19.22
C ARG A 19 5.11 6.20 -19.78
N ARG A 20 5.13 6.48 -21.09
CA ARG A 20 4.17 7.38 -21.75
C ARG A 20 2.73 6.86 -21.66
N ASP A 21 2.54 5.55 -21.76
CA ASP A 21 1.21 4.95 -21.65
C ASP A 21 0.70 4.94 -20.20
N VAL A 22 1.59 4.74 -19.23
CA VAL A 22 1.29 4.92 -17.80
C VAL A 22 0.78 6.34 -17.55
N GLU A 23 1.51 7.36 -18.01
CA GLU A 23 1.13 8.77 -17.89
C GLU A 23 -0.22 9.07 -18.56
N ARG A 24 -0.46 8.50 -19.75
CA ARG A 24 -1.74 8.63 -20.45
C ARG A 24 -2.90 8.01 -19.67
N VAL A 25 -2.73 6.80 -19.16
CA VAL A 25 -3.74 6.10 -18.34
C VAL A 25 -4.04 6.90 -17.06
N ARG A 26 -3.01 7.36 -16.35
CA ARG A 26 -3.14 8.22 -15.16
C ARG A 26 -3.86 9.53 -15.48
N GLY A 27 -3.56 10.15 -16.62
CA GLY A 27 -4.26 11.34 -17.10
C GLY A 27 -5.76 11.11 -17.29
N VAL A 28 -6.12 10.01 -17.95
CA VAL A 28 -7.54 9.62 -18.13
C VAL A 28 -8.23 9.35 -16.80
N MET A 29 -7.55 8.69 -15.84
CA MET A 29 -8.08 8.50 -14.49
C MET A 29 -8.39 9.83 -13.80
N LYS A 30 -7.46 10.79 -13.83
CA LYS A 30 -7.65 12.12 -13.24
C LYS A 30 -8.82 12.88 -13.87
N THR A 31 -8.89 12.94 -15.20
CA THR A 31 -9.97 13.63 -15.92
C THR A 31 -11.35 13.02 -15.62
N ARG A 32 -11.41 11.71 -15.34
CA ARG A 32 -12.64 10.99 -15.02
C ARG A 32 -12.93 10.90 -13.52
N GLY A 33 -12.11 11.49 -12.66
CA GLY A 33 -12.23 11.39 -11.21
C GLY A 33 -12.06 9.97 -10.67
N ALA A 34 -11.44 9.07 -11.43
CA ALA A 34 -11.22 7.69 -11.00
C ALA A 34 -10.00 7.61 -10.08
N THR A 35 -10.22 7.32 -8.80
CA THR A 35 -9.18 7.08 -7.81
C THR A 35 -9.22 5.64 -7.32
N LYS A 36 -8.07 5.06 -6.98
CA LYS A 36 -8.04 3.76 -6.32
C LYS A 36 -8.53 3.95 -4.88
N ASP A 37 -9.48 3.13 -4.43
CA ASP A 37 -9.85 3.10 -3.02
C ASP A 37 -8.63 2.73 -2.17
N PRO A 38 -8.40 3.41 -1.04
CA PRO A 38 -7.30 3.06 -0.17
C PRO A 38 -7.48 1.62 0.33
N GLY A 39 -6.37 0.89 0.44
CA GLY A 39 -6.39 -0.42 1.07
C GLY A 39 -6.81 -0.28 2.54
N CYS A 40 -7.75 -1.10 2.97
CA CYS A 40 -8.23 -1.13 4.34
C CYS A 40 -8.11 -2.56 4.86
N SER A 41 -7.58 -2.71 6.08
CA SER A 41 -7.55 -3.97 6.81
C SER A 41 -8.07 -3.73 8.22
N TRP A 42 -8.54 -4.78 8.89
CA TRP A 42 -9.02 -4.68 10.26
C TRP A 42 -8.76 -5.96 11.03
N ILE A 43 -8.70 -5.83 12.34
CA ILE A 43 -8.68 -6.96 13.28
C ILE A 43 -9.74 -6.73 14.36
N GLU A 44 -10.24 -7.81 14.95
CA GLU A 44 -11.15 -7.73 16.09
C GLU A 44 -10.44 -8.25 17.35
N LEU A 45 -10.38 -7.41 18.38
CA LEU A 45 -9.77 -7.73 19.66
C LEU A 45 -10.76 -7.45 20.76
N LYS A 46 -11.15 -8.49 21.52
CA LYS A 46 -12.08 -8.38 22.66
C LYS A 46 -13.39 -7.65 22.30
N GLY A 47 -13.92 -7.91 21.10
CA GLY A 47 -15.15 -7.27 20.59
C GLY A 47 -14.97 -5.83 20.08
N VAL A 48 -13.73 -5.33 19.99
CA VAL A 48 -13.41 -4.02 19.42
C VAL A 48 -12.76 -4.22 18.06
N VAL A 49 -13.30 -3.56 17.03
CA VAL A 49 -12.73 -3.56 15.68
C VAL A 49 -11.70 -2.45 15.56
N HIS A 50 -10.47 -2.82 15.22
CA HIS A 50 -9.36 -1.93 14.95
C HIS A 50 -9.11 -1.87 13.44
N VAL A 51 -9.33 -0.70 12.85
CA VAL A 51 -9.20 -0.47 11.40
C VAL A 51 -7.86 0.19 11.09
N PHE A 52 -7.22 -0.27 10.02
CA PHE A 52 -5.96 0.25 9.49
C PHE A 52 -6.13 0.57 8.01
N VAL A 53 -6.01 1.85 7.65
CA VAL A 53 -6.07 2.28 6.25
C VAL A 53 -4.66 2.60 5.75
N VAL A 54 -4.36 2.20 4.52
CA VAL A 54 -3.07 2.45 3.89
C VAL A 54 -2.74 3.94 3.95
N ARG A 55 -1.56 4.25 4.50
CA ARG A 55 -0.99 5.61 4.65
C ARG A 55 -1.73 6.52 5.62
N ASP A 56 -2.71 6.03 6.37
CA ASP A 56 -3.31 6.79 7.45
C ASP A 56 -2.54 6.62 8.77
N GLY A 57 -2.87 7.48 9.73
CA GLY A 57 -2.39 7.42 11.11
C GLY A 57 -3.54 7.59 12.08
N MET A 58 -4.75 7.18 11.68
CA MET A 58 -5.98 7.49 12.42
C MET A 58 -6.17 6.60 13.65
N HIS A 59 -5.47 5.48 13.71
CA HIS A 59 -5.57 4.57 14.85
C HIS A 59 -5.01 5.23 16.12
N PRO A 60 -5.74 5.26 17.26
CA PRO A 60 -5.30 5.93 18.48
C PRO A 60 -3.96 5.45 19.04
N TRP A 61 -3.57 4.22 18.72
CA TRP A 61 -2.30 3.58 19.15
C TRP A 61 -1.33 3.33 17.98
N VAL A 62 -1.40 4.15 16.94
CA VAL A 62 -0.59 3.93 15.73
C VAL A 62 0.91 3.94 16.03
N ASP A 63 1.36 4.77 16.96
CA ASP A 63 2.77 4.89 17.30
C ASP A 63 3.27 3.66 18.06
N GLU A 64 2.50 3.17 19.04
CA GLU A 64 2.83 1.97 19.81
C GLU A 64 2.85 0.72 18.92
N ILE A 65 1.92 0.62 17.97
CA ILE A 65 1.87 -0.47 17.00
C ILE A 65 3.10 -0.44 16.10
N ARG A 66 3.45 0.74 15.56
CA ARG A 66 4.66 0.91 14.72
C ARG A 66 5.93 0.59 15.49
N ASP A 67 6.02 1.02 16.75
CA ASP A 67 7.14 0.70 17.64
C ASP A 67 7.24 -0.81 17.89
N GLY A 68 6.10 -1.48 18.10
CA GLY A 68 6.03 -2.94 18.24
C GLY A 68 6.54 -3.67 16.99
N ILE A 69 6.08 -3.24 15.81
CA ILE A 69 6.55 -3.80 14.53
C ILE A 69 8.05 -3.59 14.36
N ARG A 70 8.59 -2.40 14.66
CA ARG A 70 10.04 -2.13 14.57
C ARG A 70 10.86 -3.04 15.49
N ARG A 71 10.39 -3.28 16.72
CA ARG A 71 11.06 -4.21 17.65
C ARG A 71 11.04 -5.64 17.14
N LEU A 72 9.91 -6.09 16.59
CA LEU A 72 9.78 -7.44 16.02
C LEU A 72 10.70 -7.63 14.81
N LEU A 73 10.73 -6.66 13.88
CA LEU A 73 11.61 -6.70 12.70
C LEU A 73 13.08 -6.82 13.11
N LYS A 74 13.51 -6.00 14.08
CA LYS A 74 14.88 -6.08 14.60
C LYS A 74 15.21 -7.46 15.18
N HIS A 75 14.29 -8.02 15.97
CA HIS A 75 14.49 -9.36 16.55
C HIS A 75 14.58 -10.45 15.47
N MET A 76 13.73 -10.36 14.43
CA MET A 76 13.77 -11.30 13.31
C MET A 76 15.04 -11.14 12.45
N GLU A 77 15.53 -9.92 12.27
CA GLU A 77 16.82 -9.64 11.62
C GLU A 77 17.99 -10.24 12.40
N ASP A 78 18.03 -9.99 13.71
CA ASP A 78 19.14 -10.37 14.60
C ASP A 78 19.21 -11.91 14.79
N ASP A 79 18.07 -12.58 14.98
CA ASP A 79 18.05 -14.00 15.38
C ASP A 79 17.80 -14.98 14.22
N GLU A 80 17.10 -14.56 13.17
CA GLU A 80 16.67 -15.45 12.06
C GLU A 80 17.23 -15.00 10.70
N GLY A 81 18.03 -13.92 10.66
CA GLY A 81 18.60 -13.37 9.42
C GLY A 81 17.52 -12.88 8.44
N TYR A 82 16.34 -12.52 8.94
CA TYR A 82 15.25 -12.01 8.11
C TYR A 82 15.63 -10.64 7.54
N HIS A 83 15.67 -10.50 6.22
CA HIS A 83 15.87 -9.20 5.58
C HIS A 83 14.57 -8.73 4.93
N PRO A 84 13.91 -7.68 5.47
CA PRO A 84 12.66 -7.22 4.90
C PRO A 84 12.86 -6.58 3.52
N ALA A 85 12.17 -7.12 2.53
CA ALA A 85 12.11 -6.54 1.18
C ALA A 85 11.10 -5.39 1.13
N PHE A 86 11.44 -4.23 1.71
CA PHE A 86 10.59 -3.03 1.65
C PHE A 86 10.58 -2.35 0.27
N ASP A 87 11.49 -2.74 -0.62
CA ASP A 87 11.73 -2.07 -1.91
C ASP A 87 10.58 -2.22 -2.93
N PHE A 88 9.71 -3.21 -2.79
CA PHE A 88 8.64 -3.47 -3.78
C PHE A 88 7.38 -2.61 -3.62
N VAL A 89 7.23 -1.86 -2.52
CA VAL A 89 5.96 -1.16 -2.20
C VAL A 89 5.97 0.31 -2.64
N LEU A 90 7.14 0.93 -2.78
CA LEU A 90 7.25 2.36 -3.07
C LEU A 90 7.03 2.71 -4.56
N ASP A 91 7.35 1.79 -5.48
CA ASP A 91 7.23 2.03 -6.92
C ASP A 91 5.82 1.79 -7.50
N GLN A 92 4.90 1.24 -6.70
CA GLN A 92 3.54 0.88 -7.15
C GLN A 92 2.47 1.91 -6.74
N VAL A 93 2.84 2.99 -6.05
CA VAL A 93 1.87 4.01 -5.60
C VAL A 93 2.32 5.40 -6.04
N GLY A 94 1.92 5.75 -7.26
CA GLY A 94 1.88 7.10 -7.82
C GLY A 94 0.78 7.23 -8.85
#